data_AF-H6Q828-F1
#
_entry.id   AF-H6Q828-F1
#
_cell.length_a   1.000
_cell.length_b   1.000
_cell.length_c   1.000
_cell.angle_alpha   90.00
_cell.angle_beta   90.00
_cell.angle_gamma   90.00
#
_symmetry.space_group_name_H-M   'P 1'
#
loop_
_entity.id
_entity.type
_entity.pdbx_description
1 polymer ?
#
loop_
_entity_poly.entity_id
_entity_poly.type
_entity_poly.pdbx_seq_one_letter_code
_entity_poly.pdbx_strand_id
1 'polypeptide(L)'
;MIALRDILIFAGLAMIAAVFIAALFPVQEGISPVPACSDCAFKLAGPYSIVQYGNYAAIQLGERQLARYGWAYMDGRPLRPGYAASCHPRPMYLWVVGGIAYVSCAGEEPIVGVSYAVSYTPPPLHPAEFLKLEITYHHGYPHSCRNNVHVTWGSTSADFCSSSSPGYATLWIDQATGQLVREAPGVTCSPAAPASVEKYSSGSVSDLNVEQDGNKVSFTGNGYVAQYGFSASVGNLRLTVYVLDTWAIDWGQGADVYFYLCS
;
A
#
# COMPACT_ATOMS: atom_id res chain seq x y z
N MET A 1 69.79 -6.09 20.61
CA MET A 1 69.00 -5.80 19.39
C MET A 1 68.09 -6.94 18.95
N ILE A 2 68.14 -8.14 19.55
CA ILE A 2 67.25 -9.28 19.21
C ILE A 2 65.87 -9.16 19.88
N ALA A 3 65.81 -8.82 21.18
CA ALA A 3 64.56 -8.77 21.93
C ALA A 3 63.50 -7.80 21.36
N LEU A 4 63.90 -6.60 20.91
CA LEU A 4 62.95 -5.63 20.34
C LEU A 4 62.35 -6.11 19.01
N ARG A 5 63.18 -6.74 18.16
CA ARG A 5 62.75 -7.26 16.87
C ARG A 5 61.74 -8.38 17.06
N ASP A 6 62.00 -9.28 17.99
CA ASP A 6 61.13 -10.42 18.24
C ASP A 6 59.80 -9.97 18.88
N ILE A 7 59.84 -9.00 19.80
CA ILE A 7 58.62 -8.39 20.37
C ILE A 7 57.74 -7.78 19.28
N LEU A 8 58.32 -7.06 18.32
CA LEU A 8 57.57 -6.45 17.22
C LEU A 8 56.95 -7.49 16.29
N ILE A 9 57.65 -8.60 16.03
CA ILE A 9 57.15 -9.70 15.21
C ILE A 9 55.99 -10.42 15.92
N PHE A 10 56.12 -10.72 17.21
CA PHE A 10 55.05 -11.33 17.99
C PHE A 10 53.83 -10.42 18.14
N ALA A 11 54.04 -9.11 18.34
CA ALA A 11 52.96 -8.14 18.38
C ALA A 11 52.22 -8.06 17.03
N GLY A 12 52.97 -8.03 15.92
CA GLY A 12 52.38 -8.05 14.58
C GLY A 12 51.57 -9.31 14.30
N LEU A 13 52.11 -10.49 14.64
CA LEU A 13 51.40 -11.77 14.50
C LEU A 13 50.16 -11.86 15.40
N ALA A 14 50.23 -11.37 16.63
CA ALA A 14 49.08 -11.33 17.54
C ALA A 14 47.96 -10.42 17.03
N MET A 15 48.30 -9.27 16.43
CA MET A 15 47.33 -8.37 15.82
C MET A 15 46.66 -8.99 14.59
N ILE A 16 47.43 -9.66 13.73
CA ILE A 16 46.88 -10.37 12.57
C ILE A 16 45.95 -11.51 13.02
N ALA A 17 46.36 -12.28 14.02
CA ALA A 17 45.53 -13.33 14.60
C ALA A 17 44.22 -12.77 15.20
N ALA A 18 44.30 -11.65 15.93
CA ALA A 18 43.11 -11.00 16.49
C ALA A 18 42.14 -10.51 15.41
N VAL A 19 42.66 -9.94 14.31
CA VAL A 19 41.84 -9.51 13.16
C VAL A 19 41.20 -10.71 12.46
N PHE A 20 41.95 -11.79 12.25
CA PHE A 20 41.42 -13.02 11.66
C PHE A 20 40.33 -13.66 12.53
N ILE A 21 40.56 -13.73 13.84
CA ILE A 21 39.59 -14.25 14.80
C ILE A 21 38.34 -13.34 14.80
N ALA A 22 38.51 -12.02 14.81
CA ALA A 22 37.39 -11.07 14.72
C ALA A 22 36.61 -11.14 13.40
N ALA A 23 37.26 -11.52 12.29
CA ALA A 23 36.62 -11.74 11.00
C ALA A 23 35.88 -13.10 10.91
N LEU A 24 36.31 -14.10 11.70
CA LEU A 24 35.67 -15.41 11.80
C LEU A 24 34.43 -15.40 12.71
N PHE A 25 34.34 -14.43 13.63
CA PHE A 25 33.09 -14.15 14.33
C PHE A 25 32.22 -13.28 13.43
N PRO A 26 30.99 -13.70 13.09
CA PRO A 26 30.09 -12.85 12.31
C PRO A 26 29.96 -11.51 13.04
N VAL A 27 30.25 -10.43 12.30
CA VAL A 27 30.02 -9.05 12.72
C VAL A 27 28.55 -8.95 13.13
N GLN A 28 28.34 -9.01 14.44
CA GLN A 28 27.09 -8.77 15.15
C GLN A 28 25.88 -9.64 14.72
N GLU A 29 25.71 -10.78 15.38
CA GLU A 29 24.37 -11.19 15.85
C GLU A 29 23.95 -10.35 17.08
N GLY A 30 24.29 -9.06 17.06
CA GLY A 30 23.88 -8.08 18.06
C GLY A 30 22.60 -7.37 17.62
N ILE A 31 21.99 -6.62 18.54
CA ILE A 31 20.82 -5.77 18.28
C ILE A 31 21.21 -4.73 17.21
N SER A 32 21.05 -5.09 15.94
CA SER A 32 21.15 -4.13 14.84
C SER A 32 20.04 -3.10 15.03
N PRO A 33 20.32 -1.79 14.85
CA PRO A 33 19.26 -0.82 14.75
C PRO A 33 18.31 -1.27 13.65
N VAL A 34 17.01 -1.33 13.97
CA VAL A 34 15.99 -1.69 12.99
C VAL A 34 15.99 -0.59 11.92
N PRO A 35 16.21 -0.93 10.63
CA PRO A 35 16.21 0.07 9.58
C PRO A 35 14.82 0.70 9.46
N ALA A 36 14.76 2.01 9.62
CA ALA A 36 13.59 2.81 9.28
C ALA A 36 13.57 3.00 7.75
N CYS A 37 12.85 2.14 7.07
CA CYS A 37 12.74 2.12 5.61
C CYS A 37 11.26 2.20 5.21
N SER A 38 10.97 2.75 4.03
CA SER A 38 9.66 2.59 3.39
C SER A 38 9.56 1.23 2.68
N ASP A 39 10.68 0.76 2.12
CA ASP A 39 10.76 -0.47 1.33
C ASP A 39 12.05 -1.22 1.66
N CYS A 40 11.96 -2.25 2.49
CA CYS A 40 13.10 -3.12 2.79
C CYS A 40 12.67 -4.46 3.39
N ALA A 41 13.54 -5.47 3.29
CA ALA A 41 13.36 -6.76 3.93
C ALA A 41 14.54 -7.04 4.87
N PHE A 42 14.24 -7.52 6.08
CA PHE A 42 15.26 -7.85 7.07
C PHE A 42 14.77 -8.88 8.09
N LYS A 43 15.71 -9.43 8.85
CA LYS A 43 15.49 -10.47 9.85
C LYS A 43 15.85 -9.94 11.24
N LEU A 44 14.98 -10.16 12.22
CA LEU A 44 15.20 -9.85 13.62
C LEU A 44 15.32 -11.13 14.44
N ALA A 45 16.50 -11.36 15.02
CA ALA A 45 16.76 -12.48 15.92
C ALA A 45 16.75 -12.01 17.37
N GLY A 46 15.75 -12.42 18.16
CA GLY A 46 15.61 -12.02 19.56
C GLY A 46 14.15 -11.89 20.01
N PRO A 47 13.90 -11.37 21.23
CA PRO A 47 12.56 -11.20 21.78
C PRO A 47 11.88 -9.94 21.23
N TYR A 48 11.91 -9.78 19.91
CA TYR A 48 11.21 -8.70 19.24
C TYR A 48 9.72 -9.01 19.17
N SER A 49 8.91 -7.96 19.27
CA SER A 49 7.49 -8.02 18.95
C SER A 49 7.14 -6.89 18.00
N ILE A 50 6.11 -7.08 17.19
CA ILE A 50 5.46 -6.01 16.47
C ILE A 50 4.11 -5.75 17.13
N VAL A 51 3.83 -4.49 17.45
CA VAL A 51 2.61 -4.08 18.14
C VAL A 51 1.85 -3.12 17.26
N GLN A 52 0.58 -3.44 16.99
CA GLN A 52 -0.31 -2.55 16.27
C GLN A 52 -1.00 -1.61 17.25
N TYR A 53 -0.75 -0.31 17.13
CA TYR A 53 -1.50 0.75 17.79
C TYR A 53 -2.67 1.22 16.91
N GLY A 54 -3.44 2.22 17.36
CA GLY A 54 -4.61 2.70 16.64
C GLY A 54 -4.31 3.16 15.19
N ASN A 55 -3.21 3.88 15.00
CA ASN A 55 -2.87 4.50 13.70
C ASN A 55 -1.44 4.22 13.22
N TYR A 56 -0.70 3.33 13.89
CA TYR A 56 0.64 2.90 13.47
C TYR A 56 0.98 1.55 14.09
N ALA A 57 1.90 0.81 13.49
CA ALA A 57 2.56 -0.33 14.10
C ALA A 57 3.98 0.04 14.55
N ALA A 58 4.50 -0.61 15.59
CA ALA A 58 5.89 -0.46 15.99
C ALA A 58 6.55 -1.78 16.32
N ILE A 59 7.82 -1.89 15.96
CA ILE A 59 8.67 -2.98 16.44
C ILE A 59 9.19 -2.60 17.81
N GLN A 60 9.03 -3.52 18.75
CA GLN A 60 9.43 -3.38 20.13
C GLN A 60 10.46 -4.43 20.52
N LEU A 61 11.35 -4.03 21.43
CA LEU A 61 12.22 -4.92 22.19
C LEU A 61 12.06 -4.57 23.67
N GLY A 62 11.26 -5.37 24.39
CA GLY A 62 10.72 -4.97 25.69
C GLY A 62 9.83 -3.72 25.55
N GLU A 63 10.02 -2.73 26.43
CA GLU A 63 9.25 -1.47 26.40
C GLU A 63 9.75 -0.46 25.35
N ARG A 64 10.85 -0.76 24.64
CA ARG A 64 11.48 0.18 23.72
C ARG A 64 10.94 0.00 22.31
N GLN A 65 10.39 1.08 21.74
CA GLN A 65 10.09 1.15 20.31
C GLN A 65 11.37 1.38 19.49
N LEU A 66 11.58 0.55 18.46
CA LEU A 66 12.76 0.58 17.61
C LEU A 66 12.48 1.14 16.21
N ALA A 67 11.29 0.88 15.66
CA ALA A 67 10.86 1.41 14.37
C ALA A 67 9.32 1.51 14.33
N ARG A 68 8.80 2.38 13.45
CA ARG A 68 7.36 2.60 13.24
C ARG A 68 6.98 2.40 11.78
N TYR A 69 5.78 1.87 11.58
CA TYR A 69 5.18 1.54 10.29
C TYR A 69 3.71 1.98 10.29
N GLY A 70 3.12 2.16 9.12
CA GLY A 70 1.71 2.55 9.01
C GLY A 70 0.76 1.46 9.54
N TRP A 71 1.08 0.20 9.26
CA TRP A 71 0.32 -0.96 9.72
C TRP A 71 1.20 -2.20 9.81
N ALA A 72 0.72 -3.24 10.49
CA ALA A 72 1.38 -4.53 10.58
C ALA A 72 0.46 -5.70 10.20
N TYR A 73 1.01 -6.64 9.45
CA TYR A 73 0.41 -7.92 9.11
C TYR A 73 1.26 -9.05 9.68
N MET A 74 0.63 -10.10 10.19
CA MET A 74 1.27 -11.33 10.65
C MET A 74 0.73 -12.48 9.81
N ASP A 75 1.61 -13.19 9.11
CA ASP A 75 1.26 -14.33 8.24
C ASP A 75 0.10 -14.00 7.28
N GLY A 76 0.17 -12.80 6.66
CA GLY A 76 -0.82 -12.30 5.70
C GLY A 76 -2.10 -11.71 6.30
N ARG A 77 -2.25 -11.67 7.63
CA ARG A 77 -3.45 -11.13 8.30
C ARG A 77 -3.15 -9.80 9.01
N PRO A 78 -4.02 -8.79 8.92
CA PRO A 78 -3.80 -7.52 9.61
C PRO A 78 -3.87 -7.72 11.12
N LEU A 79 -2.89 -7.17 11.83
CA LEU A 79 -2.97 -7.07 13.29
C LEU A 79 -4.04 -6.05 13.66
N ARG A 80 -4.78 -6.35 14.72
CA ARG A 80 -5.79 -5.42 15.27
C ARG A 80 -5.12 -4.42 16.20
N PRO A 81 -5.66 -3.20 16.35
CA PRO A 81 -5.19 -2.28 17.38
C PRO A 81 -5.17 -2.92 18.77
N GLY A 82 -4.06 -2.76 19.49
CA GLY A 82 -3.79 -3.38 20.79
C GLY A 82 -3.17 -4.78 20.72
N TYR A 83 -3.02 -5.38 19.53
CA TYR A 83 -2.46 -6.71 19.39
C TYR A 83 -0.95 -6.63 19.17
N ALA A 84 -0.24 -7.56 19.80
CA ALA A 84 1.18 -7.78 19.65
C ALA A 84 1.42 -9.15 19.03
N ALA A 85 2.42 -9.26 18.16
CA ALA A 85 2.87 -10.53 17.61
C ALA A 85 4.39 -10.69 17.79
N SER A 86 4.82 -11.91 18.11
CA SER A 86 6.23 -12.26 18.29
C SER A 86 6.51 -13.62 17.68
N CYS A 87 7.71 -13.78 17.13
CA CYS A 87 8.19 -15.06 16.61
C CYS A 87 9.10 -15.81 17.58
N HIS A 88 9.42 -15.23 18.74
CA HIS A 88 10.35 -15.83 19.70
C HIS A 88 9.86 -17.23 20.13
N PRO A 89 10.72 -18.28 20.11
CA PRO A 89 12.18 -18.27 19.97
C PRO A 89 12.75 -18.23 18.55
N ARG A 90 11.90 -18.23 17.51
CA ARG A 90 12.32 -18.15 16.11
C ARG A 90 12.61 -16.70 15.70
N PRO A 91 13.44 -16.48 14.67
CA PRO A 91 13.61 -15.17 14.09
C PRO A 91 12.30 -14.65 13.49
N MET A 92 12.10 -13.34 13.62
CA MET A 92 11.02 -12.61 12.96
C MET A 92 11.55 -12.09 11.63
N TYR A 93 10.89 -12.46 10.54
CA TYR A 93 11.22 -11.96 9.21
C TYR A 93 10.24 -10.85 8.85
N LEU A 94 10.75 -9.73 8.37
CA LEU A 94 9.95 -8.56 8.04
C LEU A 94 10.21 -8.11 6.61
N TRP A 95 9.12 -7.80 5.93
CA TRP A 95 9.09 -7.13 4.64
C TRP A 95 8.29 -5.86 4.83
N VAL A 96 8.93 -4.72 4.58
CA VAL A 96 8.30 -3.41 4.61
C VAL A 96 8.08 -3.00 3.17
N VAL A 97 6.83 -2.70 2.81
CA VAL A 97 6.44 -2.23 1.48
C VAL A 97 5.53 -1.03 1.65
N GLY A 98 5.91 0.12 1.07
CA GLY A 98 5.15 1.36 1.24
C GLY A 98 4.98 1.80 2.69
N GLY A 99 5.91 1.43 3.58
CA GLY A 99 5.84 1.71 5.02
C GLY A 99 4.88 0.80 5.81
N ILE A 100 4.36 -0.28 5.22
CA ILE A 100 3.55 -1.32 5.89
C ILE A 100 4.44 -2.52 6.19
N ALA A 101 4.41 -3.02 7.42
CA ALA A 101 5.21 -4.16 7.85
C ALA A 101 4.43 -5.48 7.68
N TYR A 102 5.02 -6.42 6.95
CA TYR A 102 4.55 -7.79 6.83
C TYR A 102 5.51 -8.72 7.55
N VAL A 103 4.98 -9.49 8.49
CA VAL A 103 5.76 -10.29 9.43
C VAL A 103 5.46 -11.77 9.24
N SER A 104 6.52 -12.59 9.23
CA SER A 104 6.45 -14.06 9.18
C SER A 104 7.45 -14.68 10.14
N CYS A 105 7.04 -15.76 10.82
CA CYS A 105 7.93 -16.58 11.65
C CYS A 105 8.48 -17.80 10.93
N ALA A 106 7.97 -18.09 9.72
CA ALA A 106 8.40 -19.22 8.90
C ALA A 106 9.59 -18.87 7.98
N GLY A 107 9.88 -17.58 7.80
CA GLY A 107 10.92 -17.11 6.88
C GLY A 107 10.50 -17.07 5.42
N GLU A 108 9.28 -17.50 5.13
CA GLU A 108 8.63 -17.32 3.84
C GLU A 108 8.19 -15.87 3.69
N GLU A 109 8.42 -15.30 2.51
CA GLU A 109 7.87 -14.00 2.16
C GLU A 109 6.34 -14.03 2.33
N PRO A 110 5.77 -13.12 3.12
CA PRO A 110 4.36 -13.12 3.43
C PRO A 110 3.61 -12.95 2.12
N ILE A 111 2.72 -13.91 1.85
CA ILE A 111 1.78 -13.81 0.75
C ILE A 111 0.78 -12.72 1.13
N VAL A 112 1.05 -11.51 0.65
CA VAL A 112 0.17 -10.36 0.85
C VAL A 112 -0.96 -10.47 -0.16
N GLY A 113 -2.17 -10.63 0.36
CA GLY A 113 -3.32 -11.03 -0.45
C GLY A 113 -3.46 -12.54 -0.46
N VAL A 114 -4.70 -13.01 -0.45
CA VAL A 114 -5.00 -14.44 -0.51
C VAL A 114 -4.51 -14.96 -1.86
N SER A 115 -3.51 -15.85 -1.90
CA SER A 115 -3.39 -16.76 -3.04
C SER A 115 -4.51 -17.79 -2.86
N TYR A 116 -5.69 -17.46 -3.37
CA TYR A 116 -6.61 -18.53 -3.71
C TYR A 116 -5.88 -19.39 -4.74
N ALA A 117 -5.66 -20.67 -4.43
CA ALA A 117 -5.59 -21.65 -5.50
C ALA A 117 -6.96 -21.57 -6.19
N VAL A 118 -7.07 -20.68 -7.18
CA VAL A 118 -8.23 -20.66 -8.06
C VAL A 118 -8.14 -21.97 -8.80
N SER A 119 -8.90 -22.97 -8.35
CA SER A 119 -9.36 -24.00 -9.25
C SER A 119 -10.11 -23.25 -10.33
N TYR A 120 -9.42 -22.98 -11.45
CA TYR A 120 -10.03 -22.44 -12.65
C TYR A 120 -10.95 -23.52 -13.17
N THR A 121 -12.16 -23.52 -12.61
CA THR A 121 -13.31 -24.02 -13.31
C THR A 121 -13.63 -22.87 -14.26
N PRO A 122 -13.35 -22.99 -15.57
CA PRO A 122 -13.74 -21.95 -16.51
C PRO A 122 -15.22 -21.64 -16.22
N PRO A 123 -15.57 -20.38 -15.94
CA PRO A 123 -16.97 -20.01 -15.88
C PRO A 123 -17.61 -20.44 -17.20
N PRO A 124 -18.90 -20.82 -17.19
CA PRO A 124 -19.63 -20.97 -18.44
C PRO A 124 -19.36 -19.73 -19.30
N LEU A 125 -19.05 -19.97 -20.57
CA LEU A 125 -18.72 -19.02 -21.63
C LEU A 125 -19.67 -17.80 -21.64
N HIS A 126 -19.46 -16.86 -20.73
CA HIS A 126 -19.86 -15.48 -20.92
C HIS A 126 -18.63 -14.78 -21.49
N PRO A 127 -18.77 -14.02 -22.58
CA PRO A 127 -17.69 -13.13 -22.99
C PRO A 127 -17.34 -12.27 -21.78
N ALA A 128 -16.06 -12.21 -21.41
CA ALA A 128 -15.64 -11.50 -20.21
C ALA A 128 -15.95 -10.01 -20.41
N GLU A 129 -16.91 -9.49 -19.63
CA GLU A 129 -17.28 -8.08 -19.65
C GLU A 129 -16.46 -7.34 -18.59
N PHE A 130 -15.75 -6.30 -19.02
CA PHE A 130 -14.92 -5.47 -18.16
C PHE A 130 -15.48 -4.05 -18.11
N LEU A 131 -15.42 -3.46 -16.91
CA LEU A 131 -15.59 -2.03 -16.73
C LEU A 131 -14.21 -1.37 -16.72
N LYS A 132 -13.96 -0.50 -17.68
CA LYS A 132 -12.77 0.36 -17.72
C LYS A 132 -13.16 1.77 -17.31
N LEU A 133 -12.36 2.34 -16.42
CA LEU A 133 -12.43 3.72 -15.96
C LEU A 133 -11.15 4.44 -16.39
N GLU A 134 -11.30 5.56 -17.08
CA GLU A 134 -10.21 6.51 -17.30
C GLU A 134 -10.45 7.73 -16.42
N ILE A 135 -9.51 7.99 -15.52
CA ILE A 135 -9.66 8.98 -14.45
C ILE A 135 -8.60 10.06 -14.68
N THR A 136 -9.06 11.29 -14.89
CA THR A 136 -8.22 12.48 -14.89
C THR A 136 -8.56 13.28 -13.65
N TYR A 137 -7.60 13.51 -12.76
CA TYR A 137 -7.86 14.18 -11.49
C TYR A 137 -7.05 15.44 -11.32
N HIS A 138 -7.68 16.40 -10.68
CA HIS A 138 -7.20 17.77 -10.51
C HIS A 138 -6.95 17.97 -9.03
N HIS A 139 -5.71 18.26 -8.66
CA HIS A 139 -5.35 18.51 -7.27
C HIS A 139 -5.40 20.01 -6.97
N GLY A 140 -5.99 20.36 -5.83
CA GLY A 140 -5.73 21.63 -5.17
C GLY A 140 -4.26 21.71 -4.73
N TYR A 141 -3.70 22.92 -4.70
CA TYR A 141 -2.36 23.15 -4.17
C TYR A 141 -2.35 22.91 -2.65
N PRO A 142 -1.34 22.21 -2.06
CA PRO A 142 -0.06 21.81 -2.64
C PRO A 142 -0.01 20.38 -3.27
N HIS A 143 0.71 20.26 -4.38
CA HIS A 143 0.86 19.04 -5.20
C HIS A 143 1.66 17.91 -4.51
N SER A 144 1.02 17.14 -3.64
CA SER A 144 1.59 15.93 -3.08
C SER A 144 0.57 14.78 -3.13
N CYS A 145 1.03 13.53 -3.00
CA CYS A 145 0.20 12.31 -2.90
C CYS A 145 -0.78 12.24 -1.71
N ARG A 146 -1.15 13.39 -1.16
CA ARG A 146 -2.04 13.52 -0.02
C ARG A 146 -3.51 13.58 -0.45
N ASN A 147 -3.78 14.10 -1.65
CA ASN A 147 -5.13 14.29 -2.16
C ASN A 147 -5.40 13.27 -3.27
N ASN A 148 -5.57 12.01 -2.89
CA ASN A 148 -5.71 10.91 -3.83
C ASN A 148 -7.15 10.76 -4.31
N VAL A 149 -7.33 10.25 -5.53
CA VAL A 149 -8.64 9.74 -5.95
C VAL A 149 -8.78 8.33 -5.44
N HIS A 150 -9.91 8.07 -4.82
CA HIS A 150 -10.32 6.78 -4.30
C HIS A 150 -11.50 6.27 -5.12
N VAL A 151 -11.43 5.01 -5.53
CA VAL A 151 -12.54 4.30 -6.17
C VAL A 151 -12.87 3.09 -5.34
N THR A 152 -14.11 2.98 -4.87
CA THR A 152 -14.60 1.84 -4.10
C THR A 152 -15.76 1.16 -4.82
N TRP A 153 -15.84 -0.16 -4.75
CA TRP A 153 -16.96 -0.94 -5.28
C TRP A 153 -17.11 -2.24 -4.48
N GLY A 154 -18.31 -2.51 -3.96
CA GLY A 154 -18.52 -3.62 -3.03
C GLY A 154 -17.59 -3.53 -1.81
N SER A 155 -16.77 -4.55 -1.60
CA SER A 155 -15.73 -4.59 -0.54
C SER A 155 -14.32 -4.25 -1.04
N THR A 156 -14.18 -3.84 -2.30
CA THR A 156 -12.89 -3.60 -2.96
C THR A 156 -12.67 -2.10 -3.15
N SER A 157 -11.41 -1.69 -3.18
CA SER A 157 -11.00 -0.30 -3.45
C SER A 157 -9.73 -0.23 -4.28
N ALA A 158 -9.54 0.91 -4.94
CA ALA A 158 -8.30 1.30 -5.61
C ALA A 158 -8.02 2.78 -5.33
N ASP A 159 -6.76 3.08 -5.03
CA ASP A 159 -6.33 4.42 -4.67
C ASP A 159 -5.29 4.91 -5.68
N PHE A 160 -5.43 6.16 -6.13
CA PHE A 160 -4.58 6.74 -7.16
C PHE A 160 -3.97 8.05 -6.68
N CYS A 161 -2.64 8.12 -6.77
CA CYS A 161 -1.87 9.35 -6.59
C CYS A 161 -1.18 9.74 -7.89
N SER A 162 -1.11 11.05 -8.17
CA SER A 162 -0.06 11.63 -9.01
C SER A 162 0.60 12.82 -8.31
N SER A 163 1.88 13.04 -8.63
CA SER A 163 2.57 14.31 -8.34
C SER A 163 2.37 15.37 -9.43
N SER A 164 1.65 15.03 -10.51
CA SER A 164 1.29 15.94 -11.61
C SER A 164 -0.12 16.48 -11.44
N SER A 165 -0.38 17.68 -11.98
CA SER A 165 -1.73 18.24 -12.09
C SER A 165 -1.95 18.70 -13.53
N PRO A 166 -2.83 18.02 -14.31
CA PRO A 166 -3.66 16.89 -13.90
C PRO A 166 -2.86 15.59 -13.69
N GLY A 167 -3.40 14.71 -12.85
CA GLY A 167 -2.99 13.32 -12.73
C GLY A 167 -3.88 12.40 -13.55
N TYR A 168 -3.35 11.23 -13.93
CA TYR A 168 -4.04 10.27 -14.78
C TYR A 168 -3.98 8.87 -14.18
N ALA A 169 -5.09 8.15 -14.25
CA ALA A 169 -5.15 6.75 -13.86
C ALA A 169 -6.13 5.98 -14.77
N THR A 170 -5.88 4.68 -14.89
CA THR A 170 -6.78 3.75 -15.56
C THR A 170 -7.05 2.57 -14.64
N LEU A 171 -8.32 2.20 -14.53
CA LEU A 171 -8.78 1.12 -13.67
C LEU A 171 -9.64 0.16 -14.49
N TRP A 172 -9.36 -1.13 -14.35
CA TRP A 172 -10.11 -2.21 -15.00
C TRP A 172 -10.70 -3.14 -13.95
N ILE A 173 -12.00 -3.41 -14.08
CA ILE A 173 -12.76 -4.27 -13.17
C ILE A 173 -13.47 -5.33 -14.00
N ASP A 174 -13.28 -6.60 -13.65
CA ASP A 174 -14.09 -7.70 -14.19
C ASP A 174 -15.52 -7.58 -13.61
N GLN A 175 -16.53 -7.44 -14.48
CA GLN A 175 -17.91 -7.23 -14.04
C GLN A 175 -18.57 -8.49 -13.47
N ALA A 176 -18.07 -9.67 -13.81
CA ALA A 176 -18.59 -10.93 -13.30
C ALA A 176 -18.05 -11.21 -11.89
N THR A 177 -16.76 -10.94 -11.66
CA THR A 177 -16.11 -11.24 -10.38
C THR A 177 -15.99 -10.05 -9.44
N GLY A 178 -16.14 -8.83 -9.96
CA GLY A 178 -15.88 -7.59 -9.21
C GLY A 178 -14.41 -7.43 -8.82
N GLN A 179 -13.48 -8.15 -9.45
CA GLN A 179 -12.06 -8.07 -9.14
C GLN A 179 -11.34 -7.04 -10.01
N LEU A 180 -10.31 -6.43 -9.43
CA LEU A 180 -9.33 -5.64 -10.17
C LEU A 180 -8.59 -6.55 -11.16
N VAL A 181 -8.49 -6.13 -12.41
CA VAL A 181 -7.74 -6.88 -13.43
C VAL A 181 -6.75 -5.98 -14.16
N ARG A 182 -5.78 -6.58 -14.84
CA ARG A 182 -4.95 -5.87 -15.83
C ARG A 182 -5.70 -5.81 -17.15
N GLU A 183 -5.35 -4.85 -18.00
CA GLU A 183 -5.86 -4.75 -19.36
C GLU A 183 -5.69 -6.08 -20.10
N ALA A 184 -6.79 -6.61 -20.63
CA ALA A 184 -6.81 -7.86 -21.38
C ALA A 184 -6.50 -7.58 -22.85
N PRO A 185 -5.55 -8.31 -23.49
CA PRO A 185 -5.24 -8.11 -24.90
C PRO A 185 -6.44 -8.42 -25.79
N GLY A 186 -6.74 -7.53 -26.74
CA GLY A 186 -7.78 -7.76 -27.76
C GLY A 186 -9.21 -7.41 -27.35
N VAL A 187 -9.43 -6.82 -26.17
CA VAL A 187 -10.75 -6.32 -25.77
C VAL A 187 -11.11 -5.03 -26.51
N THR A 188 -12.38 -4.91 -26.87
CA THR A 188 -12.92 -3.69 -27.50
C THR A 188 -13.78 -2.94 -26.50
N CYS A 189 -13.45 -1.69 -26.22
CA CYS A 189 -14.17 -0.85 -25.27
C CYS A 189 -15.14 0.11 -25.98
N SER A 190 -16.38 0.17 -25.50
CA SER A 190 -17.39 1.14 -25.91
C SER A 190 -17.71 2.12 -24.77
N PRO A 191 -17.87 3.43 -25.04
CA PRO A 191 -18.34 4.38 -24.04
C PRO A 191 -19.65 3.92 -23.40
N ALA A 192 -19.71 3.98 -22.06
CA ALA A 192 -20.88 3.53 -21.31
C ALA A 192 -21.34 4.59 -20.31
N ALA A 193 -22.49 5.19 -20.55
CA ALA A 193 -23.08 6.14 -19.61
C ALA A 193 -23.51 5.44 -18.32
N PRO A 194 -23.13 5.95 -17.14
CA PRO A 194 -23.71 5.45 -15.89
C PRO A 194 -25.23 5.58 -15.87
N ALA A 195 -25.90 4.54 -15.38
CA ALA A 195 -27.34 4.46 -15.25
C ALA A 195 -27.87 5.35 -14.11
N SER A 196 -27.03 5.61 -13.11
CA SER A 196 -27.32 6.54 -12.03
C SER A 196 -26.04 7.25 -11.60
N VAL A 197 -26.16 8.51 -11.18
CA VAL A 197 -25.08 9.28 -10.56
C VAL A 197 -25.67 10.02 -9.36
N GLU A 198 -25.09 9.81 -8.19
CA GLU A 198 -25.50 10.41 -6.92
C GLU A 198 -24.31 11.12 -6.28
N LYS A 199 -24.53 12.31 -5.71
CA LYS A 199 -23.47 12.99 -4.95
C LYS A 199 -23.08 12.15 -3.74
N TYR A 200 -21.79 12.02 -3.50
CA TYR A 200 -21.25 11.37 -2.31
C TYR A 200 -20.44 12.40 -1.51
N SER A 201 -20.74 12.53 -0.23
CA SER A 201 -19.93 13.35 0.67
C SER A 201 -19.98 12.84 2.11
N SER A 202 -18.91 13.12 2.84
CA SER A 202 -18.77 12.89 4.28
C SER A 202 -17.84 13.95 4.88
N GLY A 203 -18.05 14.32 6.13
CA GLY A 203 -17.31 15.42 6.77
C GLY A 203 -17.81 16.82 6.37
N SER A 204 -16.97 17.83 6.53
CA SER A 204 -17.33 19.23 6.29
C SER A 204 -17.07 19.63 4.84
N VAL A 205 -18.07 19.49 3.98
CA VAL A 205 -18.01 19.89 2.56
C VAL A 205 -18.72 21.22 2.37
N SER A 206 -18.03 22.24 1.84
CA SER A 206 -18.62 23.55 1.58
C SER A 206 -19.39 23.58 0.27
N ASP A 207 -18.88 22.88 -0.74
CA ASP A 207 -19.42 22.83 -2.08
C ASP A 207 -18.99 21.53 -2.77
N LEU A 208 -19.94 20.94 -3.50
CA LEU A 208 -19.73 19.76 -4.32
C LEU A 208 -20.61 19.86 -5.54
N ASN A 209 -19.98 20.05 -6.69
CA ASN A 209 -20.61 19.94 -7.99
C ASN A 209 -20.35 18.55 -8.57
N VAL A 210 -21.38 17.94 -9.14
CA VAL A 210 -21.28 16.65 -9.84
C VAL A 210 -22.12 16.78 -11.10
N GLU A 211 -21.49 16.54 -12.23
CA GLU A 211 -22.09 16.66 -13.56
C GLU A 211 -21.85 15.39 -14.35
N GLN A 212 -22.87 14.93 -15.07
CA GLN A 212 -22.77 13.79 -15.99
C GLN A 212 -22.99 14.30 -17.41
N ASP A 213 -22.07 13.94 -18.31
CA ASP A 213 -22.19 14.17 -19.75
C ASP A 213 -21.84 12.88 -20.50
N GLY A 214 -22.87 12.17 -20.96
CA GLY A 214 -22.71 10.86 -21.59
C GLY A 214 -22.01 9.85 -20.67
N ASN A 215 -20.85 9.35 -21.12
CA ASN A 215 -20.02 8.41 -20.37
C ASN A 215 -18.99 9.10 -19.45
N LYS A 216 -19.05 10.41 -19.31
CA LYS A 216 -18.20 11.18 -18.41
C LYS A 216 -19.00 11.59 -17.18
N VAL A 217 -18.40 11.43 -16.00
CA VAL A 217 -18.86 12.07 -14.76
C VAL A 217 -17.73 12.91 -14.22
N SER A 218 -18.01 14.20 -14.04
CA SER A 218 -17.10 15.17 -13.47
C SER A 218 -17.58 15.54 -12.07
N PHE A 219 -16.66 15.66 -11.13
CA PHE A 219 -16.96 16.32 -9.87
C PHE A 219 -15.85 17.28 -9.48
N THR A 220 -16.25 18.36 -8.82
CA THR A 220 -15.36 19.33 -8.19
C THR A 220 -15.97 19.76 -6.88
N GLY A 221 -15.14 20.00 -5.88
CA GLY A 221 -15.62 20.47 -4.59
C GLY A 221 -14.50 21.02 -3.72
N ASN A 222 -14.90 21.51 -2.54
CA ASN A 222 -14.00 21.89 -1.47
C ASN A 222 -14.52 21.33 -0.15
N GLY A 223 -13.60 20.96 0.74
CA GLY A 223 -13.97 20.50 2.07
C GLY A 223 -12.89 20.76 3.10
N TYR A 224 -13.18 20.32 4.33
CA TYR A 224 -12.22 20.28 5.41
C TYR A 224 -12.39 18.98 6.18
N VAL A 225 -11.36 18.13 6.17
CA VAL A 225 -11.42 16.78 6.76
C VAL A 225 -12.65 16.06 6.21
N ALA A 226 -12.73 16.01 4.88
CA ALA A 226 -13.91 15.62 4.14
C ALA A 226 -13.59 14.59 3.05
N GLN A 227 -14.60 13.83 2.69
CA GLN A 227 -14.63 13.02 1.47
C GLN A 227 -15.72 13.59 0.59
N TYR A 228 -15.42 13.78 -0.70
CA TYR A 228 -16.45 14.20 -1.64
C TYR A 228 -16.20 13.69 -3.05
N GLY A 229 -17.30 13.43 -3.76
CA GLY A 229 -17.31 12.93 -5.12
C GLY A 229 -18.69 12.41 -5.50
N PHE A 230 -18.77 11.23 -6.10
CA PHE A 230 -20.03 10.67 -6.55
C PHE A 230 -20.07 9.14 -6.42
N SER A 231 -21.28 8.60 -6.35
CA SER A 231 -21.55 7.18 -6.58
C SER A 231 -22.23 7.00 -7.93
N ALA A 232 -21.84 5.99 -8.69
CA ALA A 232 -22.40 5.69 -10.00
C ALA A 232 -22.69 4.21 -10.16
N SER A 233 -23.73 3.89 -10.94
CA SER A 233 -24.05 2.51 -11.33
C SER A 233 -23.76 2.31 -12.81
N VAL A 234 -22.92 1.33 -13.16
CA VAL A 234 -22.51 1.03 -14.54
C VAL A 234 -22.53 -0.49 -14.76
N GLY A 235 -23.39 -0.95 -15.67
CA GLY A 235 -23.71 -2.36 -15.80
C GLY A 235 -24.20 -2.92 -14.46
N ASN A 236 -23.53 -3.96 -13.97
CA ASN A 236 -23.90 -4.66 -12.73
C ASN A 236 -23.21 -4.10 -11.49
N LEU A 237 -22.35 -3.08 -11.66
CA LEU A 237 -21.50 -2.55 -10.59
C LEU A 237 -22.02 -1.20 -10.11
N ARG A 238 -21.99 -1.02 -8.78
CA ARG A 238 -22.09 0.29 -8.15
C ARG A 238 -20.74 0.64 -7.54
N LEU A 239 -20.23 1.81 -7.90
CA LEU A 239 -18.94 2.31 -7.49
C LEU A 239 -19.04 3.72 -6.92
N THR A 240 -18.14 4.09 -6.03
CA THR A 240 -18.01 5.43 -5.48
C THR A 240 -16.63 5.96 -5.81
N VAL A 241 -16.56 7.11 -6.47
CA VAL A 241 -15.33 7.83 -6.75
C VAL A 241 -15.31 9.09 -5.91
N TYR A 242 -14.25 9.30 -5.13
CA TYR A 242 -14.14 10.46 -4.26
C TYR A 242 -12.69 10.88 -4.04
N VAL A 243 -12.50 12.11 -3.60
CA VAL A 243 -11.22 12.61 -3.09
C VAL A 243 -11.30 12.70 -1.56
N LEU A 244 -10.16 12.45 -0.91
CA LEU A 244 -9.94 12.74 0.50
C LEU A 244 -9.28 14.10 0.66
N ASP A 245 -10.00 15.03 1.26
CA ASP A 245 -9.50 16.35 1.61
C ASP A 245 -9.20 16.40 3.10
N THR A 246 -7.91 16.35 3.44
CA THR A 246 -7.49 16.25 4.84
C THR A 246 -7.23 17.61 5.49
N TRP A 247 -7.15 18.71 4.72
CA TRP A 247 -6.64 20.02 5.19
C TRP A 247 -7.47 21.20 4.66
N ALA A 248 -7.53 22.31 5.40
CA ALA A 248 -8.52 23.38 5.20
C ALA A 248 -8.32 24.29 3.98
N ILE A 249 -7.39 23.98 3.06
CA ILE A 249 -6.85 24.96 2.10
C ILE A 249 -6.78 24.41 0.67
N ASP A 250 -7.24 23.20 0.39
CA ASP A 250 -7.07 22.64 -0.95
C ASP A 250 -8.33 22.90 -1.80
N TRP A 251 -8.31 24.00 -2.55
CA TRP A 251 -9.45 24.42 -3.36
C TRP A 251 -9.47 23.73 -4.73
N GLY A 252 -10.66 23.37 -5.19
CA GLY A 252 -10.94 22.91 -6.55
C GLY A 252 -10.51 21.47 -6.82
N GLN A 253 -10.48 20.61 -5.80
CA GLN A 253 -10.17 19.20 -6.03
C GLN A 253 -11.33 18.52 -6.76
N GLY A 254 -10.99 17.55 -7.60
CA GLY A 254 -11.98 16.85 -8.37
C GLY A 254 -11.40 15.82 -9.31
N ALA A 255 -12.29 15.17 -10.03
CA ALA A 255 -11.90 14.29 -11.12
C ALA A 255 -12.95 14.28 -12.23
N ASP A 256 -12.45 14.06 -13.43
CA ASP A 256 -13.18 13.63 -14.60
C ASP A 256 -13.01 12.11 -14.74
N VAL A 257 -14.12 11.39 -14.76
CA VAL A 257 -14.14 9.92 -14.85
C VAL A 257 -14.91 9.51 -16.10
N TYR A 258 -14.23 8.82 -17.02
CA TYR A 258 -14.82 8.26 -18.22
C TYR A 258 -15.05 6.76 -18.05
N PHE A 259 -16.26 6.32 -18.38
CA PHE A 259 -16.72 4.95 -18.21
C PHE A 259 -16.80 4.23 -19.56
N TYR A 260 -16.29 3.01 -19.60
CA TYR A 260 -16.32 2.15 -20.77
C TYR A 260 -16.67 0.71 -20.39
N LEU A 261 -17.50 0.06 -21.20
CA LEU A 261 -17.73 -1.37 -21.13
C LEU A 261 -16.92 -2.04 -22.24
N CYS A 262 -16.14 -3.06 -21.87
CA CYS A 262 -15.24 -3.75 -22.78
C CYS A 262 -15.56 -5.24 -22.83
N SER A 263 -15.44 -5.83 -24.02
CA SER A 263 -15.65 -7.26 -24.27
C SER A 263 -14.72 -7.78 -25.35
#